data_AF-A0A537MX78-F1
#
_entry.id   AF-A0A537MX78-F1
#
_cell.length_a   1.000
_cell.length_b   1.000
_cell.length_c   1.000
_cell.angle_alpha   90.00
_cell.angle_beta   90.00
_cell.angle_gamma   90.00
#
_symmetry.space_group_name_H-M   'P 1'
#
loop_
_entity.id
_entity.type
_entity.pdbx_description
1 polymer ?
#
loop_
_entity_poly.entity_id
_entity_poly.type
_entity_poly.pdbx_seq_one_letter_code
_entity_poly.pdbx_strand_id
1 'polypeptide(L)' 'LYLSNTVRMHRKLRAAGVEALLQVWEGQSHAQYLRDINAPETKEYHDEIARFFDLHLGQ' A
#
# COMPACT_ATOMS: atom_id res chain seq x y z
N LEU A 1 -3.53 9.53 9.68
CA LEU A 1 -2.91 8.98 10.91
C LEU A 1 -2.07 7.75 10.53
N TYR A 2 -1.09 7.36 11.36
CA TYR A 2 -0.27 6.12 11.26
C TYR A 2 0.86 6.04 10.22
N LEU A 3 1.16 7.11 9.48
CA LEU A 3 2.25 7.08 8.48
C LEU A 3 3.60 6.66 9.08
N SER A 4 3.95 7.19 10.26
CA SER A 4 5.21 6.84 10.95
C SER A 4 5.28 5.36 11.33
N ASN A 5 4.15 4.72 11.67
CA ASN A 5 4.10 3.30 11.98
C ASN A 5 4.35 2.46 10.72
N THR A 6 3.71 2.82 9.60
CA THR A 6 3.92 2.15 8.30
C THR A 6 5.39 2.21 7.87
N VAL A 7 6.03 3.38 7.98
CA VAL A 7 7.45 3.55 7.63
C VAL A 7 8.35 2.70 8.53
N ARG A 8 8.08 2.65 9.84
CA ARG A 8 8.85 1.83 10.79
C ARG A 8 8.70 0.34 10.50
N MET A 9 7.49 -0.12 10.19
CA MET A 9 7.23 -1.51 9.80
C MET A 9 7.99 -1.88 8.52
N HIS A 10 7.85 -1.08 7.46
CA HIS A 10 8.53 -1.32 6.20
C HIS A 10 10.06 -1.36 6.36
N ARG A 11 10.64 -0.46 7.15
CA ARG A 11 12.08 -0.49 7.46
C ARG A 11 12.51 -1.79 8.15
N LYS A 12 11.69 -2.34 9.04
CA LYS A 12 11.97 -3.62 9.71
C LYS A 12 11.87 -4.80 8.74
N LEU A 13 10.88 -4.82 7.86
CA LEU A 13 10.76 -5.84 6.80
C LEU A 13 12.00 -5.84 5.89
N ARG A 14 12.39 -4.66 5.42
CA ARG A 14 13.60 -4.49 4.60
C ARG A 14 14.87 -4.96 5.33
N ALA A 15 15.02 -4.62 6.61
CA ALA A 15 16.17 -5.06 7.41
C ALA A 15 16.23 -6.58 7.60
N ALA A 16 15.09 -7.26 7.55
CA ALA A 16 14.98 -8.71 7.62
C ALA A 16 15.11 -9.39 6.23
N GLY A 17 15.35 -8.64 5.16
CA GLY A 17 15.40 -9.17 3.79
C GLY A 17 14.05 -9.62 3.23
N VAL A 18 12.94 -9.18 3.84
CA VAL A 18 11.59 -9.49 3.35
C VAL A 18 11.27 -8.56 2.18
N GLU A 19 10.82 -9.15 1.08
CA GLU A 19 10.28 -8.41 -0.06
C GLU A 19 9.01 -7.66 0.37
N ALA A 20 9.04 -6.34 0.25
CA ALA A 20 7.95 -5.47 0.65
C ALA A 20 7.97 -4.20 -0.20
N LEU A 21 6.78 -3.73 -0.58
CA LEU A 21 6.56 -2.46 -1.27
C LEU A 21 5.92 -1.44 -0.31
N LEU A 22 6.37 -0.19 -0.35
CA LEU A 22 5.75 0.92 0.37
C LEU A 22 5.42 2.05 -0.60
N GLN A 23 4.13 2.29 -0.80
CA GLN A 23 3.61 3.40 -1.59
C GLN A 23 2.96 4.43 -0.68
N VAL A 24 3.17 5.72 -1.00
CA VAL A 24 2.61 6.85 -0.27
C VAL A 24 1.89 7.74 -1.26
N TRP A 25 0.58 7.88 -1.10
CA TRP A 25 -0.22 8.84 -1.85
C TRP A 25 -0.34 10.14 -1.05
N GLU A 26 -0.02 11.26 -1.69
CA GLU A 26 -0.11 12.58 -1.07
C GLU A 26 -1.58 12.98 -0.84
N GLY A 27 -1.83 13.80 0.19
CA GLY A 27 -3.17 14.33 0.48
C GLY A 27 -4.19 13.33 1.03
N GLN A 28 -3.86 12.04 1.18
CA GLN A 28 -4.80 11.03 1.63
C GLN A 28 -4.98 11.03 3.17
N SER A 29 -6.24 10.93 3.61
CA SER A 29 -6.58 10.63 5.00
C SER A 29 -6.49 9.14 5.31
N HIS A 30 -6.61 8.77 6.59
CA HIS A 30 -6.56 7.36 6.98
C HIS A 30 -7.72 6.58 6.33
N ALA A 31 -7.40 5.49 5.64
CA ALA A 31 -8.35 4.63 4.93
C ALA A 31 -9.23 5.38 3.90
N GLN A 32 -8.70 6.44 3.29
CA GLN A 32 -9.45 7.28 2.33
C GLN A 32 -9.90 6.49 1.09
N TYR A 33 -9.19 5.42 0.72
CA TYR A 33 -9.58 4.48 -0.35
C TYR A 33 -10.96 3.82 -0.13
N LEU A 34 -11.53 3.90 1.08
CA LEU A 34 -12.89 3.40 1.36
C LEU A 34 -14.00 4.44 1.08
N ARG A 35 -13.65 5.67 0.70
CA ARG A 35 -14.61 6.80 0.69
C ARG A 35 -15.25 7.05 -0.67
N ASP A 36 -14.47 7.00 -1.74
CA ASP A 36 -14.95 7.16 -3.12
C ASP A 36 -14.23 6.14 -4.03
N ILE A 37 -15.00 5.18 -4.55
CA ILE A 37 -14.51 4.13 -5.43
C ILE A 37 -14.13 4.65 -6.83
N ASN A 38 -14.65 5.81 -7.23
CA ASN A 38 -14.36 6.41 -8.52
C ASN A 38 -13.17 7.37 -8.49
N ALA A 39 -12.63 7.68 -7.31
CA ALA A 39 -11.44 8.51 -7.18
C ALA A 39 -10.23 7.79 -7.82
N PRO A 40 -9.39 8.50 -8.59
CA PRO A 40 -8.26 7.88 -9.28
C PRO A 40 -7.29 7.20 -8.30
N GLU A 41 -7.01 7.80 -7.14
CA GLU A 41 -6.10 7.22 -6.14
C GLU A 41 -6.68 5.94 -5.50
N THR A 42 -8.01 5.84 -5.37
CA THR A 42 -8.67 4.62 -4.88
C THR A 42 -8.51 3.49 -5.90
N LYS A 43 -8.68 3.79 -7.19
CA LYS A 43 -8.47 2.79 -8.24
C LYS A 43 -7.01 2.32 -8.26
N GLU A 44 -6.06 3.26 -8.22
CA GLU A 44 -4.63 2.91 -8.15
C GLU A 44 -4.31 2.05 -6.93
N TYR A 45 -4.83 2.40 -5.74
CA TYR A 45 -4.65 1.60 -4.52
C TYR A 45 -5.04 0.13 -4.72
N HIS A 46 -6.19 -0.13 -5.35
CA HIS A 46 -6.66 -1.49 -5.61
C HIS A 46 -5.85 -2.21 -6.70
N ASP A 47 -5.47 -1.50 -7.76
CA ASP A 47 -4.64 -2.05 -8.85
C ASP A 47 -3.25 -2.45 -8.32
N GLU A 48 -2.66 -1.68 -7.41
CA GLU A 48 -1.38 -2.00 -6.75
C GLU A 48 -1.45 -3.26 -5.89
N ILE A 49 -2.52 -3.40 -5.11
CA ILE A 49 -2.74 -4.60 -4.28
C ILE A 49 -2.93 -5.83 -5.17
N ALA A 50 -3.76 -5.74 -6.20
CA ALA A 50 -4.01 -6.83 -7.13
C ALA A 50 -2.70 -7.28 -7.80
N ARG A 51 -1.91 -6.33 -8.32
CA ARG A 51 -0.61 -6.63 -8.93
C ARG A 51 0.36 -7.30 -7.97
N PHE A 52 0.42 -6.83 -6.71
CA PHE A 52 1.27 -7.47 -5.71
C PHE A 52 0.86 -8.93 -5.46
N PHE A 53 -0.44 -9.21 -5.37
CA PHE A 53 -0.92 -10.57 -5.23
C PHE A 53 -0.68 -11.42 -6.48
N ASP A 54 -0.90 -10.90 -7.67
CA ASP A 54 -0.63 -11.64 -8.92
C ASP A 54 0.83 -12.09 -8.99
N LEU A 55 1.77 -11.22 -8.60
CA LEU A 55 3.20 -11.52 -8.58
C LEU A 55 3.60 -12.62 -7.59
N HIS A 56 2.88 -12.77 -6.47
CA HIS A 56 3.28 -13.65 -5.36
C HIS A 56 2.37 -14.87 -5.17
N LEU A 57 1.12 -14.80 -5.63
CA LEU A 57 0.06 -15.78 -5.39
C LEU A 57 -0.70 -16.20 -6.67
N GLY A 58 -0.45 -15.58 -7.83
CA GLY A 58 -1.21 -15.80 -9.07
C GLY A 58 -0.92 -17.12 -9.81
N GLN A 59 -0.53 -18.19 -9.11
CA GLN A 59 -0.32 -19.52 -9.70
C GLN A 59 -1.61 -20.36 -9.74
#